data_AF-A0A536SGU8-F1
#
_entry.id   AF-A0A536SGU8-F1
#
_cell.length_a   1.000
_cell.length_b   1.000
_cell.length_c   1.000
_cell.angle_alpha   90.00
_cell.angle_beta   90.00
_cell.angle_gamma   90.00
#
_symmetry.space_group_name_H-M   'P 1'
#
loop_
_entity.id
_entity.type
_entity.pdbx_description
1 polymer ?
#
loop_
_entity_poly.entity_id
_entity_poly.type
_entity_poly.pdbx_seq_one_letter_code
_entity_poly.pdbx_strand_id
1 'polypeptide(L)'
;MRHRAPKLITVEALAGVFAVALAAAAFAAEYQMTVNRDRLLNAQNEPQNWLLMNGDYGATRYSKLTQINRDNVKNLRLVWAMALGGMQDVGQNGPENEVNPLIDNGFMYTTDGWGSVYKIDARNPGKGEFVWVCDPGVKHQGNAPRTRGIALWEDLVIANLPDGRVIAINRDNGEIVWDRMVAGKTEFGRQEKFLTAPLVADGKVIVQNGAGDGGTRGWVAALEV
;
A
#
# COMPACT_ATOMS: atom_id res chain seq x y z
N MET A 1 -62.64 -38.01 -17.60
CA MET A 1 -61.79 -36.82 -17.79
C MET A 1 -61.14 -36.50 -16.46
N ARG A 2 -59.80 -36.51 -16.38
CA ARG A 2 -59.05 -36.32 -15.13
C ARG A 2 -58.71 -34.84 -14.98
N HIS A 3 -59.38 -34.12 -14.09
CA HIS A 3 -58.97 -32.78 -13.68
C HIS A 3 -57.94 -32.87 -12.56
N ARG A 4 -56.72 -32.35 -12.80
CA ARG A 4 -55.70 -32.13 -11.78
C ARG A 4 -55.97 -30.80 -11.09
N ALA A 5 -56.02 -30.80 -9.75
CA ALA A 5 -56.06 -29.58 -8.95
C ALA A 5 -54.68 -28.87 -8.95
N PRO A 6 -54.61 -27.53 -8.83
CA PRO A 6 -53.35 -26.81 -8.71
C PRO A 6 -52.76 -27.01 -7.31
N LYS A 7 -51.46 -27.24 -7.22
CA LYS A 7 -50.74 -27.26 -5.94
C LYS A 7 -50.63 -25.82 -5.43
N LEU A 8 -51.21 -25.54 -4.26
CA LEU A 8 -50.91 -24.32 -3.51
C LEU A 8 -49.44 -24.33 -3.11
N ILE A 9 -48.69 -23.33 -3.54
CA ILE A 9 -47.38 -23.01 -2.98
C ILE A 9 -47.65 -22.36 -1.63
N THR A 10 -47.26 -23.01 -0.55
CA THR A 10 -47.41 -22.53 0.81
C THR A 10 -46.57 -21.27 1.05
N VAL A 11 -47.12 -20.31 1.77
CA VAL A 11 -46.52 -19.00 2.12
C VAL A 11 -45.17 -19.15 2.84
N GLU A 12 -44.89 -20.30 3.45
CA GLU A 12 -43.62 -20.65 4.08
C GLU A 12 -42.42 -20.63 3.12
N ALA A 13 -42.64 -20.93 1.83
CA ALA A 13 -41.58 -20.89 0.82
C ALA A 13 -41.10 -19.46 0.51
N LEU A 14 -41.94 -18.43 0.70
CA LEU A 14 -41.56 -17.04 0.48
C LEU A 14 -40.79 -16.43 1.65
N ALA A 15 -41.09 -16.83 2.89
CA ALA A 15 -40.38 -16.35 4.08
C ALA A 15 -38.94 -16.88 4.15
N GLY A 16 -38.71 -18.14 3.75
CA GLY A 16 -37.36 -18.73 3.68
C GLY A 16 -36.47 -18.08 2.63
N VAL A 17 -37.04 -17.69 1.48
CA VAL A 17 -36.29 -17.01 0.40
C VAL A 17 -35.89 -15.58 0.79
N PHE A 18 -36.74 -14.87 1.54
CA PHE A 18 -36.42 -13.52 2.04
C PHE A 18 -35.33 -13.54 3.13
N ALA A 19 -35.36 -14.53 4.04
CA ALA A 19 -34.35 -14.69 5.08
C ALA A 19 -32.96 -15.06 4.52
N VAL A 20 -32.93 -15.89 3.47
CA VAL A 20 -31.67 -16.26 2.78
C VAL A 20 -31.12 -15.09 1.96
N ALA A 21 -31.96 -14.26 1.34
CA ALA A 21 -31.54 -13.07 0.62
C ALA A 21 -30.94 -11.98 1.55
N LEU A 22 -31.50 -11.81 2.75
CA LEU A 22 -30.97 -10.88 3.77
C LEU A 22 -29.65 -11.38 4.38
N ALA A 23 -29.49 -12.70 4.58
CA ALA A 23 -28.22 -13.28 5.02
C ALA A 23 -27.14 -13.16 3.92
N ALA A 24 -27.48 -13.38 2.65
CA ALA A 24 -26.55 -13.21 1.53
C ALA A 24 -26.12 -11.75 1.32
N ALA A 25 -27.02 -10.78 1.55
CA ALA A 25 -26.68 -9.35 1.54
C ALA A 25 -25.77 -8.96 2.72
N ALA A 26 -25.91 -9.60 3.88
CA ALA A 26 -25.03 -9.40 5.03
C ALA A 26 -23.63 -10.04 4.84
N PHE A 27 -23.50 -11.09 4.03
CA PHE A 27 -22.21 -11.66 3.62
C PHE A 27 -21.55 -10.90 2.46
N ALA A 28 -22.33 -10.17 1.64
CA ALA A 28 -21.83 -9.31 0.56
C ALA A 28 -21.43 -7.91 1.04
N ALA A 29 -21.88 -7.50 2.23
CA ALA A 29 -21.24 -6.44 3.00
C ALA A 29 -19.97 -6.99 3.67
N GLU A 30 -19.07 -7.54 2.86
CA GLU A 30 -17.67 -7.67 3.25
C GLU A 30 -17.25 -6.25 3.62
N TYR A 31 -16.92 -6.05 4.89
CA TYR A 31 -16.45 -4.80 5.44
C TYR A 31 -15.13 -4.44 4.73
N GLN A 32 -15.24 -3.81 3.57
CA GLN A 32 -14.16 -3.19 2.81
C GLN A 32 -13.72 -1.96 3.60
N MET A 33 -13.05 -2.18 4.73
CA MET A 33 -12.33 -1.12 5.41
C MET A 33 -11.18 -0.71 4.53
N THR A 34 -11.44 0.32 3.74
CA THR A 34 -10.42 1.13 3.11
C THR A 34 -9.47 1.69 4.18
N VAL A 35 -8.30 2.19 3.77
CA VAL A 35 -7.38 2.87 4.71
C VAL A 35 -7.84 4.31 4.91
N ASN A 36 -9.02 4.47 5.51
CA ASN A 36 -9.65 5.77 5.72
C ASN A 36 -8.99 6.55 6.88
N ARG A 37 -9.40 7.81 7.00
CA ARG A 37 -8.93 8.75 8.02
C ARG A 37 -8.95 8.19 9.44
N ASP A 38 -10.08 7.63 9.85
CA ASP A 38 -10.28 7.20 11.24
C ASP A 38 -9.43 5.95 11.54
N ARG A 39 -9.26 5.08 10.55
CA ARG A 39 -8.39 3.91 10.66
C ARG A 39 -6.93 4.30 10.83
N LEU A 40 -6.46 5.31 10.08
CA LEU A 40 -5.10 5.84 10.21
C LEU A 40 -4.87 6.54 11.57
N LEU A 41 -5.84 7.31 12.06
CA LEU A 41 -5.80 7.94 13.38
C LEU A 41 -5.73 6.91 14.53
N ASN A 42 -6.26 5.72 14.28
CA ASN A 42 -6.34 4.63 15.26
C ASN A 42 -5.51 3.41 14.88
N ALA A 43 -4.49 3.56 14.02
CA ALA A 43 -3.70 2.44 13.49
C ALA A 43 -3.13 1.53 14.60
N GLN A 44 -2.78 2.10 15.75
CA GLN A 44 -2.32 1.40 16.95
C GLN A 44 -3.34 0.44 17.58
N ASN A 45 -4.61 0.50 17.20
CA ASN A 45 -5.67 -0.41 17.65
C ASN A 45 -5.81 -1.63 16.74
N GLU A 46 -5.09 -1.68 15.62
CA GLU A 46 -5.00 -2.81 14.70
C GLU A 46 -3.56 -3.32 14.63
N PRO A 47 -3.02 -3.92 15.72
CA PRO A 47 -1.60 -4.27 15.79
C PRO A 47 -1.15 -5.34 14.78
N GLN A 48 -2.10 -6.05 14.15
CA GLN A 48 -1.86 -6.95 13.03
C GLN A 48 -1.57 -6.23 11.69
N ASN A 49 -1.87 -4.93 11.62
CA ASN A 49 -1.65 -4.08 10.45
C ASN A 49 -0.49 -3.10 10.71
N TRP A 50 0.10 -2.60 9.63
CA TRP A 50 1.14 -1.57 9.64
C TRP A 50 0.81 -0.56 8.53
N LEU A 51 -0.10 0.36 8.83
CA LEU A 51 -0.75 1.20 7.81
C LEU A 51 0.05 2.46 7.44
N LEU A 52 0.98 2.88 8.31
CA LEU A 52 1.78 4.09 8.16
C LEU A 52 3.26 3.73 8.20
N MET A 53 4.09 4.43 7.41
CA MET A 53 5.54 4.20 7.32
C MET A 53 6.24 4.09 8.67
N ASN A 54 5.81 4.91 9.64
CA ASN A 54 6.36 4.96 10.99
C ASN A 54 5.43 4.38 12.08
N GLY A 55 4.51 3.48 11.70
CA GLY A 55 3.59 2.78 12.59
C GLY A 55 2.32 3.58 12.89
N ASP A 56 2.47 4.82 13.38
CA ASP A 56 1.37 5.74 13.70
C ASP A 56 1.73 7.18 13.33
N TYR A 57 0.77 8.12 13.46
CA TYR A 57 1.03 9.55 13.23
C TYR A 57 1.97 10.19 14.27
N GLY A 58 2.17 9.55 15.43
CA GLY A 58 3.21 9.92 16.39
C GLY A 58 4.61 9.45 15.97
N ALA A 59 4.72 8.68 14.89
CA ALA A 59 5.93 8.08 14.36
C ALA A 59 6.68 7.20 15.38
N THR A 60 5.96 6.52 16.27
CA THR A 60 6.57 5.76 17.37
C THR A 60 7.28 4.47 16.93
N ARG A 61 6.88 3.91 15.76
CA ARG A 61 7.31 2.59 15.27
C ARG A 61 7.15 1.47 16.30
N TYR A 62 6.12 1.56 17.14
CA TYR A 62 5.84 0.58 18.20
C TYR A 62 4.70 -0.37 17.80
N SER A 63 4.94 -1.67 17.91
CA SER A 63 3.90 -2.70 17.77
C SER A 63 3.45 -3.22 19.14
N LYS A 64 2.14 -3.38 19.33
CA LYS A 64 1.55 -4.02 20.53
C LYS A 64 1.55 -5.56 20.46
N LEU A 65 2.00 -6.17 19.35
CA LEU A 65 2.11 -7.63 19.25
C LEU A 65 3.18 -8.17 20.19
N THR A 66 2.88 -9.25 20.91
CA THR A 66 3.77 -9.82 21.94
C THR A 66 4.14 -11.28 21.69
N GLN A 67 3.69 -11.86 20.57
CA GLN A 67 3.94 -13.27 20.22
C GLN A 67 5.44 -13.58 20.18
N ILE A 68 6.24 -12.68 19.60
CA ILE A 68 7.70 -12.73 19.64
C ILE A 68 8.18 -11.84 20.78
N ASN A 69 9.02 -12.38 21.66
CA ASN A 69 9.50 -11.71 22.86
C ASN A 69 10.91 -12.21 23.25
N ARG A 70 11.46 -11.67 24.35
CA ARG A 70 12.83 -11.94 24.80
C ARG A 70 13.10 -13.42 25.07
N ASP A 71 12.08 -14.19 25.43
CA ASP A 71 12.25 -15.59 25.80
C ASP A 71 12.30 -16.52 24.58
N ASN A 72 11.63 -16.13 23.48
CA ASN A 72 11.46 -16.96 22.29
C ASN A 72 12.10 -16.42 21.00
N VAL A 73 12.62 -15.18 20.97
CA VAL A 73 13.25 -14.57 19.79
C VAL A 73 14.40 -15.41 19.23
N LYS A 74 15.10 -16.15 20.09
CA LYS A 74 16.15 -17.11 19.72
C LYS A 74 15.68 -18.25 18.79
N ASN A 75 14.37 -18.47 18.70
CA ASN A 75 13.76 -19.51 17.85
C ASN A 75 13.28 -18.97 16.50
N LEU A 76 13.52 -17.68 16.19
CA LEU A 76 13.17 -17.10 14.90
C LEU A 76 13.91 -17.81 13.77
N ARG A 77 13.17 -18.05 12.69
CA ARG A 77 13.68 -18.65 11.45
C ARG A 77 13.00 -17.97 10.28
N LEU A 78 13.68 -17.95 9.13
CA LEU A 78 13.10 -17.52 7.88
C LEU A 78 11.88 -18.40 7.56
N VAL A 79 10.72 -17.78 7.32
CA VAL A 79 9.49 -18.49 6.94
C VAL A 79 9.28 -18.50 5.43
N TRP A 80 9.62 -17.41 4.76
CA TRP A 80 9.67 -17.29 3.30
C TRP A 80 10.53 -16.09 2.92
N ALA A 81 11.01 -16.08 1.67
CA ALA A 81 11.64 -14.94 1.05
C ALA A 81 11.09 -14.80 -0.37
N MET A 82 11.00 -13.56 -0.85
CA MET A 82 10.54 -13.24 -2.19
C MET A 82 11.53 -12.27 -2.82
N ALA A 83 11.99 -12.59 -4.02
CA ALA A 83 12.79 -11.65 -4.81
C ALA A 83 11.85 -10.58 -5.38
N LEU A 84 12.06 -9.33 -4.98
CA LEU A 84 11.50 -8.20 -5.71
C LEU A 84 12.31 -7.99 -6.99
N GLY A 85 11.68 -7.39 -7.99
CA GLY A 85 12.37 -6.92 -9.18
C GLY A 85 13.25 -5.70 -8.87
N GLY A 86 13.72 -5.04 -9.92
CA GLY A 86 14.28 -3.70 -9.77
C GLY A 86 15.62 -3.61 -9.03
N MET A 87 16.47 -4.64 -9.12
CA MET A 87 17.84 -4.65 -8.60
C MET A 87 18.89 -4.64 -9.72
N GLN A 88 18.49 -4.28 -10.94
CA GLN A 88 19.41 -4.21 -12.07
C GLN A 88 20.49 -3.16 -11.79
N ASP A 89 21.74 -3.58 -11.84
CA ASP A 89 22.89 -2.70 -11.72
C ASP A 89 23.07 -1.93 -13.04
N VAL A 90 23.14 -0.61 -12.94
CA VAL A 90 23.44 0.30 -14.06
C VAL A 90 24.89 0.81 -14.01
N GLY A 91 25.77 0.11 -13.28
CA GLY A 91 27.20 0.36 -13.17
C GLY A 91 27.60 1.30 -12.03
N GLN A 92 26.74 1.51 -11.03
CA GLN A 92 26.95 2.48 -9.94
C GLN A 92 26.49 1.98 -8.56
N ASN A 93 26.69 0.69 -8.29
CA ASN A 93 26.02 -0.09 -7.24
C ASN A 93 24.51 -0.17 -7.52
N GLY A 94 23.93 -1.35 -7.26
CA GLY A 94 22.49 -1.56 -7.46
C GLY A 94 21.64 -0.55 -6.68
N PRO A 95 20.40 -0.29 -7.12
CA PRO A 95 19.51 0.61 -6.43
C PRO A 95 19.25 0.13 -5.00
N GLU A 96 19.01 1.08 -4.08
CA GLU A 96 18.79 0.77 -2.68
C GLU A 96 17.30 0.77 -2.37
N ASN A 97 16.88 -0.18 -1.54
CA ASN A 97 15.52 -0.21 -1.03
C ASN A 97 15.53 0.11 0.46
N GLU A 98 14.97 1.26 0.81
CA GLU A 98 14.88 1.77 2.18
C GLU A 98 13.43 1.79 2.67
N VAL A 99 12.54 1.05 2.01
CA VAL A 99 11.12 0.97 2.37
C VAL A 99 10.88 0.17 3.65
N ASN A 100 9.96 0.66 4.47
CA ASN A 100 9.27 -0.17 5.47
C ASN A 100 7.94 -0.61 4.84
N PRO A 101 7.73 -1.91 4.55
CA PRO A 101 6.50 -2.39 3.91
C PRO A 101 5.26 -2.03 4.74
N LEU A 102 4.17 -1.66 4.05
CA LEU A 102 2.89 -1.41 4.69
C LEU A 102 2.03 -2.67 4.63
N ILE A 103 1.35 -3.00 5.72
CA ILE A 103 0.50 -4.18 5.83
C ILE A 103 -0.94 -3.74 6.08
N ASP A 104 -1.85 -4.11 5.19
CA ASP A 104 -3.28 -3.93 5.38
C ASP A 104 -4.03 -5.25 5.12
N ASN A 105 -4.60 -5.80 6.19
CA ASN A 105 -5.43 -7.01 6.18
C ASN A 105 -4.74 -8.21 5.50
N GLY A 106 -3.45 -8.36 5.77
CA GLY A 106 -2.62 -9.43 5.23
C GLY A 106 -2.07 -9.19 3.82
N PHE A 107 -2.40 -8.07 3.17
CA PHE A 107 -1.72 -7.62 1.97
C PHE A 107 -0.55 -6.72 2.34
N MET A 108 0.62 -7.04 1.80
CA MET A 108 1.86 -6.27 1.93
C MET A 108 2.05 -5.39 0.71
N TYR A 109 2.34 -4.12 0.95
CA TYR A 109 2.68 -3.15 -0.07
C TYR A 109 4.12 -2.70 0.12
N THR A 110 4.92 -2.72 -0.94
CA THR A 110 6.34 -2.37 -0.90
C THR A 110 6.80 -1.84 -2.25
N THR A 111 8.03 -1.36 -2.33
CA THR A 111 8.66 -0.89 -3.57
C THR A 111 9.93 -1.65 -3.87
N ASP A 112 10.42 -1.58 -5.10
CA ASP A 112 11.84 -1.82 -5.40
C ASP A 112 12.61 -0.49 -5.32
N GLY A 113 13.92 -0.54 -5.59
CA GLY A 113 14.76 0.64 -5.56
C GLY A 113 14.54 1.60 -6.74
N TRP A 114 13.97 1.15 -7.87
CA TRP A 114 13.68 1.99 -9.04
C TRP A 114 12.32 2.69 -8.98
N GLY A 115 11.43 2.26 -8.08
CA GLY A 115 10.11 2.87 -7.87
C GLY A 115 8.94 2.03 -8.37
N SER A 116 9.16 0.76 -8.76
CA SER A 116 8.04 -0.15 -8.96
C SER A 116 7.35 -0.42 -7.63
N VAL A 117 6.03 -0.51 -7.64
CA VAL A 117 5.21 -0.77 -6.44
C VAL A 117 4.63 -2.18 -6.54
N TYR A 118 4.62 -2.90 -5.43
CA TYR A 118 4.17 -4.29 -5.36
C TYR A 118 3.04 -4.42 -4.34
N LYS A 119 2.01 -5.20 -4.68
CA LYS A 119 1.08 -5.78 -3.70
C LYS A 119 1.31 -7.28 -3.63
N ILE A 120 1.52 -7.77 -2.42
CA ILE A 120 1.81 -9.18 -2.13
C ILE A 120 0.75 -9.68 -1.15
N ASP A 121 0.14 -10.82 -1.43
CA ASP A 121 -0.67 -11.55 -0.46
C ASP A 121 0.27 -12.27 0.52
N ALA A 122 0.27 -11.85 1.78
CA ALA A 122 1.10 -12.40 2.86
C ALA A 122 0.26 -13.19 3.89
N ARG A 123 -1.01 -13.52 3.57
CA ARG A 123 -1.90 -14.27 4.48
C ARG A 123 -1.47 -15.72 4.67
N ASN A 124 -0.74 -16.28 3.69
CA ASN A 124 -0.13 -17.59 3.86
C ASN A 124 1.17 -17.48 4.67
N PRO A 125 1.29 -18.18 5.82
CA PRO A 125 2.47 -18.06 6.68
C PRO A 125 3.77 -18.61 6.06
N GLY A 126 3.70 -19.42 5.00
CA GLY A 126 4.85 -20.06 4.35
C GLY A 126 5.22 -19.52 2.98
N LYS A 127 4.46 -18.55 2.44
CA LYS A 127 4.76 -17.92 1.15
C LYS A 127 4.04 -16.58 1.00
N GLY A 128 4.69 -15.63 0.32
CA GLY A 128 4.01 -14.50 -0.30
C GLY A 128 3.64 -14.82 -1.74
N GLU A 129 2.59 -14.18 -2.28
CA GLU A 129 2.23 -14.26 -3.70
C GLU A 129 2.00 -12.85 -4.26
N PHE A 130 2.60 -12.52 -5.41
CA PHE A 130 2.31 -11.26 -6.07
C PHE A 130 0.83 -11.21 -6.46
N VAL A 131 0.13 -10.15 -6.04
CA VAL A 131 -1.20 -9.82 -6.53
C VAL A 131 -1.07 -8.97 -7.78
N TRP A 132 -0.26 -7.93 -7.72
CA TRP A 132 0.10 -7.09 -8.86
C TRP A 132 1.46 -6.41 -8.66
N VAL A 133 2.01 -5.95 -9.77
CA VAL A 133 3.20 -5.11 -9.85
C VAL A 133 2.86 -3.90 -10.72
N CYS A 134 3.10 -2.69 -10.20
CA CYS A 134 2.99 -1.45 -10.96
C CYS A 134 4.39 -0.95 -11.27
N ASP A 135 4.79 -1.00 -12.54
CA ASP A 135 5.99 -0.35 -13.06
C ASP A 135 5.60 1.00 -13.69
N PRO A 136 5.98 2.14 -13.07
CA PRO A 136 5.65 3.47 -13.58
C PRO A 136 6.59 3.96 -14.69
N GLY A 137 7.48 3.11 -15.21
CA GLY A 137 8.37 3.43 -16.32
C GLY A 137 9.49 4.40 -15.96
N VAL A 138 9.99 4.34 -14.72
CA VAL A 138 11.15 5.14 -14.29
C VAL A 138 12.37 4.71 -15.09
N LYS A 139 13.09 5.66 -15.68
CA LYS A 139 14.35 5.35 -16.38
C LYS A 139 15.43 4.99 -15.38
N HIS A 140 16.02 3.81 -15.53
CA HIS A 140 17.13 3.36 -14.69
C HIS A 140 18.44 4.04 -15.11
N GLN A 141 18.83 5.12 -14.43
CA GLN A 141 20.03 5.90 -14.76
C GLN A 141 20.59 6.64 -13.53
N GLY A 142 21.91 6.85 -13.53
CA GLY A 142 22.60 7.62 -12.50
C GLY A 142 22.79 6.88 -11.16
N ASN A 143 23.12 7.64 -10.11
CA ASN A 143 23.39 7.11 -8.77
C ASN A 143 22.19 6.32 -8.21
N ALA A 144 22.49 5.37 -7.31
CA ALA A 144 21.55 4.47 -6.66
C ALA A 144 20.26 5.21 -6.24
N PRO A 145 19.12 4.98 -6.92
CA PRO A 145 17.85 5.50 -6.46
C PRO A 145 17.55 4.90 -5.09
N ARG A 146 16.91 5.69 -4.24
CA ARG A 146 16.48 5.31 -2.90
C ARG A 146 15.00 5.63 -2.81
N THR A 147 14.17 4.61 -2.60
CA THR A 147 12.76 4.78 -2.29
C THR A 147 12.58 4.47 -0.81
N ARG A 148 12.11 5.45 -0.02
CA ARG A 148 11.77 5.25 1.40
C ARG A 148 10.29 4.95 1.63
N GLY A 149 9.56 4.70 0.55
CA GLY A 149 8.29 4.02 0.59
C GLY A 149 7.09 4.79 0.10
N ILE A 150 5.95 4.34 0.59
CA ILE A 150 4.60 4.58 0.06
C ILE A 150 3.68 5.01 1.18
N ALA A 151 2.49 5.46 0.82
CA ALA A 151 1.38 5.67 1.73
C ALA A 151 0.13 4.94 1.24
N LEU A 152 -0.74 4.56 2.18
CA LEU A 152 -2.06 4.03 1.88
C LEU A 152 -3.10 5.08 2.25
N TRP A 153 -4.11 5.27 1.41
CA TRP A 153 -5.25 6.12 1.70
C TRP A 153 -6.46 5.66 0.91
N GLU A 154 -7.55 5.38 1.61
CA GLU A 154 -8.75 4.80 1.04
C GLU A 154 -8.42 3.56 0.16
N ASP A 155 -8.65 3.69 -1.15
CA ASP A 155 -8.40 2.67 -2.18
C ASP A 155 -7.10 2.89 -2.95
N LEU A 156 -6.23 3.78 -2.48
CA LEU A 156 -5.02 4.19 -3.18
C LEU A 156 -3.74 3.76 -2.44
N VAL A 157 -2.76 3.34 -3.23
CA VAL A 157 -1.35 3.28 -2.86
C VAL A 157 -0.66 4.46 -3.52
N ILE A 158 -0.05 5.33 -2.72
CA ILE A 158 0.60 6.55 -3.21
C ILE A 158 2.11 6.41 -3.07
N ALA A 159 2.85 6.71 -4.13
CA ALA A 159 4.29 6.54 -4.18
C ALA A 159 4.99 7.81 -4.69
N ASN A 160 6.08 8.17 -4.00
CA ASN A 160 7.06 9.11 -4.52
C ASN A 160 8.08 8.36 -5.37
N LEU A 161 8.27 8.78 -6.61
CA LEU A 161 9.21 8.15 -7.53
C LEU A 161 10.57 8.89 -7.53
N PRO A 162 11.68 8.18 -7.77
CA PRO A 162 13.02 8.77 -7.73
C PRO A 162 13.29 9.76 -8.89
N ASP A 163 12.46 9.74 -9.92
CA ASP A 163 12.45 10.73 -11.01
C ASP A 163 11.61 11.98 -10.69
N GLY A 164 11.10 12.12 -9.46
CA GLY A 164 10.41 13.31 -8.99
C GLY A 164 8.91 13.36 -9.30
N ARG A 165 8.36 12.28 -9.86
CA ARG A 165 6.91 12.09 -9.95
C ARG A 165 6.32 11.64 -8.62
N VAL A 166 5.04 11.93 -8.44
CA VAL A 166 4.17 11.28 -7.46
C VAL A 166 3.10 10.55 -8.26
N ILE A 167 2.77 9.34 -7.86
CA ILE A 167 1.71 8.54 -8.47
C ILE A 167 0.73 8.05 -7.42
N ALA A 168 -0.53 7.89 -7.80
CA ALA A 168 -1.50 7.08 -7.07
C ALA A 168 -1.93 5.88 -7.89
N ILE A 169 -2.02 4.74 -7.22
CA ILE A 169 -2.30 3.44 -7.80
C ILE A 169 -3.55 2.90 -7.13
N ASN A 170 -4.50 2.37 -7.91
CA ASN A 170 -5.63 1.65 -7.37
C ASN A 170 -5.14 0.37 -6.67
N ARG A 171 -5.46 0.24 -5.39
CA ARG A 171 -4.95 -0.82 -4.53
C ARG A 171 -5.37 -2.23 -4.96
N ASP A 172 -6.45 -2.37 -5.73
CA ASP A 172 -7.01 -3.68 -6.08
C ASP A 172 -6.42 -4.23 -7.35
N ASN A 173 -6.28 -3.41 -8.38
CA ASN A 173 -5.83 -3.84 -9.70
C ASN A 173 -4.40 -3.38 -10.07
N GLY A 174 -3.82 -2.45 -9.30
CA GLY A 174 -2.47 -1.94 -9.56
C GLY A 174 -2.39 -0.91 -10.69
N GLU A 175 -3.52 -0.41 -11.19
CA GLU A 175 -3.54 0.62 -12.24
C GLU A 175 -3.21 2.01 -11.67
N ILE A 176 -2.40 2.78 -12.39
CA ILE A 176 -2.12 4.17 -12.06
C ILE A 176 -3.38 5.00 -12.30
N VAL A 177 -3.94 5.56 -11.23
CA VAL A 177 -5.10 6.46 -11.28
C VAL A 177 -4.68 7.86 -11.72
N TRP A 178 -3.53 8.33 -11.23
CA TRP A 178 -2.90 9.55 -11.70
C TRP A 178 -1.38 9.53 -11.52
N ASP A 179 -0.72 10.33 -12.34
CA ASP A 179 0.72 10.53 -12.36
C ASP A 179 1.02 12.02 -12.56
N ARG A 180 1.87 12.59 -11.70
CA ARG A 180 2.22 14.01 -11.68
C ARG A 180 3.72 14.19 -11.50
N MET A 181 4.35 14.96 -12.40
CA MET A 181 5.67 15.54 -12.14
C MET A 181 5.51 16.67 -11.13
N VAL A 182 6.04 16.50 -9.92
CA VAL A 182 5.94 17.48 -8.84
C VAL A 182 7.29 18.13 -8.55
N ALA A 183 8.37 17.36 -8.69
CA ALA A 183 9.73 17.88 -8.58
C ALA A 183 9.99 18.98 -9.62
N GLY A 184 10.50 20.12 -9.15
CA GLY A 184 10.98 21.20 -9.99
C GLY A 184 12.41 20.97 -10.50
N LYS A 185 12.94 22.02 -11.13
CA LYS A 185 14.36 22.15 -11.44
C LYS A 185 14.91 23.40 -10.79
N THR A 186 16.17 23.34 -10.37
CA THR A 186 16.90 24.52 -9.90
C THR A 186 17.21 25.47 -11.07
N GLU A 187 17.63 26.69 -10.77
CA GLU A 187 18.13 27.67 -11.76
C GLU A 187 19.32 27.17 -12.60
N PHE A 188 20.03 26.15 -12.12
CA PHE A 188 21.13 25.48 -12.83
C PHE A 188 20.69 24.24 -13.61
N GLY A 189 19.37 23.99 -13.73
CA GLY A 189 18.80 22.87 -14.46
C GLY A 189 18.89 21.51 -13.75
N ARG A 190 19.32 21.46 -12.48
CA ARG A 190 19.35 20.22 -11.70
C ARG A 190 17.95 19.86 -11.23
N GLN A 191 17.61 18.57 -11.29
CA GLN A 191 16.29 18.09 -10.90
C GLN A 191 16.21 17.88 -9.38
N GLU A 192 15.11 18.32 -8.78
CA GLU A 192 14.78 17.95 -7.41
C GLU A 192 14.52 16.45 -7.28
N LYS A 193 14.70 15.90 -6.08
CA LYS A 193 14.55 14.48 -5.80
C LYS A 193 13.55 14.25 -4.69
N PHE A 194 12.74 13.19 -4.83
CA PHE A 194 11.96 12.67 -3.72
C PHE A 194 12.60 11.39 -3.24
N LEU A 195 12.90 11.37 -1.95
CA LEU A 195 13.55 10.24 -1.31
C LEU A 195 12.78 9.74 -0.09
N THR A 196 11.86 10.52 0.48
CA THR A 196 11.04 10.12 1.63
C THR A 196 9.69 9.60 1.19
N ALA A 197 9.08 8.71 1.97
CA ALA A 197 7.69 8.32 1.76
C ALA A 197 6.76 9.57 1.80
N PRO A 198 5.69 9.60 0.98
CA PRO A 198 4.63 10.57 1.17
C PRO A 198 3.93 10.31 2.51
N LEU A 199 3.31 11.34 3.08
CA LEU A 199 2.41 11.21 4.23
C LEU A 199 1.01 11.60 3.78
N VAL A 200 0.00 10.77 4.06
CA VAL A 200 -1.39 11.16 3.79
C VAL A 200 -2.07 11.57 5.08
N ALA A 201 -2.72 12.73 5.06
CA ALA A 201 -3.54 13.22 6.15
C ALA A 201 -4.71 14.01 5.58
N ASP A 202 -5.94 13.70 6.02
CA ASP A 202 -7.14 14.45 5.67
C ASP A 202 -7.34 14.62 4.15
N GLY A 203 -7.20 13.51 3.41
CA GLY A 203 -7.36 13.47 1.96
C GLY A 203 -6.28 14.21 1.19
N LYS A 204 -5.12 14.52 1.81
CA LYS A 204 -4.02 15.23 1.17
C LYS A 204 -2.73 14.43 1.25
N VAL A 205 -2.03 14.36 0.13
CA VAL A 205 -0.70 13.76 0.01
C VAL A 205 0.35 14.84 0.28
N ILE A 206 1.01 14.74 1.43
CA ILE A 206 2.09 15.62 1.82
C ILE A 206 3.40 15.06 1.26
N VAL A 207 4.07 15.88 0.45
CA VAL A 207 5.36 15.56 -0.18
C VAL A 207 6.37 16.69 0.06
N GLN A 208 7.64 16.33 0.00
CA GLN A 208 8.76 17.26 0.21
C GLN A 208 9.93 16.88 -0.71
N ASN A 209 10.66 17.89 -1.17
CA ASN A 209 11.86 17.67 -1.96
C ASN A 209 13.10 17.42 -1.09
N GLY A 210 14.13 16.84 -1.71
CA GLY A 210 15.46 16.66 -1.13
C GLY A 210 16.56 17.17 -2.08
N ALA A 211 17.77 16.62 -1.92
CA ALA A 211 18.99 16.97 -2.68
C ALA A 211 19.53 18.39 -2.43
N GLY A 212 19.63 18.80 -1.15
CA GLY A 212 20.21 20.10 -0.77
C GLY A 212 21.69 20.25 -1.14
N ASP A 213 22.44 19.15 -1.18
CA ASP A 213 23.79 19.05 -1.76
C ASP A 213 23.82 19.31 -3.28
N GLY A 214 22.68 19.14 -3.96
CA GLY A 214 22.45 19.56 -5.34
C GLY A 214 22.09 21.04 -5.52
N GLY A 215 21.94 21.80 -4.43
CA GLY A 215 21.52 23.20 -4.47
C GLY A 215 20.02 23.41 -4.66
N THR A 216 19.19 22.47 -4.20
CA THR A 216 17.73 22.62 -4.20
C THR A 216 17.27 23.50 -3.04
N ARG A 217 16.15 24.21 -3.22
CA ARG A 217 15.48 24.95 -2.14
C ARG A 217 14.40 24.06 -1.53
N GLY A 218 14.51 23.78 -0.23
CA GLY A 218 13.54 22.94 0.47
C GLY A 218 12.11 23.50 0.45
N TRP A 219 11.12 22.64 0.20
CA TRP A 219 9.70 22.95 0.26
C TRP A 219 8.87 21.73 0.69
N VAL A 220 7.66 22.00 1.17
CA VAL A 220 6.63 21.00 1.46
C VAL A 220 5.35 21.41 0.73
N ALA A 221 4.68 20.46 0.09
CA ALA A 221 3.42 20.67 -0.60
C ALA A 221 2.39 19.62 -0.19
N ALA A 222 1.11 19.97 -0.34
CA ALA A 222 -0.02 19.06 -0.21
C ALA A 222 -0.69 18.93 -1.58
N LEU A 223 -0.83 17.70 -2.06
CA LEU A 223 -1.57 17.36 -3.27
C LEU A 223 -2.93 16.80 -2.86
N GLU A 224 -3.95 17.02 -3.68
CA GLU A 224 -5.19 16.26 -3.55
C GLU A 224 -4.95 14.79 -3.89
N VAL A 225 -5.63 13.91 -3.16
CA VAL A 225 -5.63 12.45 -3.38
C VAL A 225 -6.34 12.10 -4.69
#